data_AF-A0A954WAG0-F1
#
_entry.id   AF-A0A954WAG0-F1
#
_cell.length_a   1.000
_cell.length_b   1.000
_cell.length_c   1.000
_cell.angle_alpha   90.00
_cell.angle_beta   90.00
_cell.angle_gamma   90.00
#
_symmetry.space_group_name_H-M   'P 1'
#
loop_
_entity.id
_entity.type
_entity.pdbx_description
1 polymer ?
#
loop_
_entity_poly.entity_id
_entity_poly.type
_entity_poly.pdbx_seq_one_letter_code
_entity_poly.pdbx_strand_id
1 'polypeptide(L)'
;MNNVIDSAGTAAIRVSGDANANPNVAVPFARVLNNTIYGGSQQRGVGVEVGPNASPTILNNIFANTTNALTVAAGSTPVIGSNLYHNNASPTQASNPLAGTTPLFQTGADPLFVNAANGNFYLAPGALAIDSSLNTLQDRVTYVNQVKTPLGFPQSPIVAPTYDIYGQLRKDDPNADPLGLGATVFKDRGAVDSSDSVGPYATLLGPADNDLNGMDQDTTLTVVQLNSALLPEFRILVADGLGFPSSNEGSRVDASTINNGSITVTRDLELLVEGVDYHLGYSLADNTLLLTPLSEIWEPGHVFTVRLNNQDRFVIEAPGGDAVVDGDQFTIVDANARTITYEFDSGFGLQVPQTLTLEVPSSGASFAGISDAQTFQISNGTQTIVFEFDDNNAILTPG
;
A
#
# COMPACT_ATOMS: atom_id res chain seq x y z
N MET A 1 14.35 -24.19 2.70
CA MET A 1 13.58 -23.40 1.72
C MET A 1 12.26 -23.09 2.38
N ASN A 2 11.91 -21.81 2.40
CA ASN A 2 10.66 -21.31 2.98
C ASN A 2 9.63 -21.31 1.87
N ASN A 3 8.41 -21.74 2.16
CA ASN A 3 7.34 -21.78 1.17
C ASN A 3 6.07 -21.21 1.75
N VAL A 4 5.32 -20.52 0.90
CA VAL A 4 3.92 -20.20 1.13
C VAL A 4 3.09 -21.22 0.37
N ILE A 5 2.18 -21.89 1.06
CA ILE A 5 1.23 -22.82 0.45
C ILE A 5 -0.17 -22.33 0.80
N ASP A 6 -0.84 -21.74 -0.18
CA ASP A 6 -2.20 -21.23 -0.06
C ASP A 6 -3.21 -22.25 -0.61
N SER A 7 -4.22 -22.53 0.19
CA SER A 7 -5.43 -23.24 -0.20
C SER A 7 -5.16 -24.68 -0.67
N ALA A 8 -4.37 -25.44 0.09
CA ALA A 8 -4.20 -26.86 -0.17
C ALA A 8 -5.53 -27.63 -0.03
N GLY A 9 -5.90 -28.41 -1.06
CA GLY A 9 -7.18 -29.13 -1.10
C GLY A 9 -7.28 -30.31 -0.13
N THR A 10 -6.18 -31.04 0.09
CA THR A 10 -6.14 -32.24 0.95
C THR A 10 -5.03 -32.13 2.00
N ALA A 11 -3.77 -32.11 1.56
CA ALA A 11 -2.61 -31.84 2.41
C ALA A 11 -1.68 -30.86 1.69
N ALA A 12 -1.18 -29.84 2.38
CA ALA A 12 -0.21 -28.89 1.83
C ALA A 12 1.15 -29.54 1.64
N ILE A 13 1.64 -30.25 2.65
CA ILE A 13 2.90 -31.02 2.59
C ILE A 13 2.63 -32.43 3.08
N ARG A 14 3.02 -33.43 2.30
CA ARG A 14 2.97 -34.84 2.71
C ARG A 14 4.37 -35.40 2.85
N VAL A 15 4.71 -35.92 4.02
CA VAL A 15 5.95 -36.65 4.28
C VAL A 15 5.59 -38.08 4.70
N SER A 16 5.91 -39.06 3.87
CA SER A 16 5.51 -40.45 4.09
C SER A 16 6.62 -41.41 3.70
N GLY A 17 6.84 -42.44 4.51
CA GLY A 17 7.59 -43.63 4.14
C GLY A 17 6.69 -44.69 3.52
N ASP A 18 7.25 -45.87 3.30
CA ASP A 18 6.51 -47.08 2.91
C ASP A 18 5.68 -47.57 4.10
N ALA A 19 4.43 -47.97 3.87
CA ALA A 19 3.54 -48.51 4.88
C ALA A 19 3.95 -49.94 5.31
N ASN A 20 4.66 -50.67 4.45
CA ASN A 20 5.12 -52.02 4.73
C ASN A 20 6.38 -52.00 5.59
N ALA A 21 6.24 -52.34 6.87
CA ALA A 21 7.36 -52.38 7.81
C ALA A 21 8.20 -53.69 7.75
N ASN A 22 7.92 -54.59 6.81
CA ASN A 22 8.61 -55.88 6.68
C ASN A 22 8.98 -56.19 5.21
N PRO A 23 10.28 -56.26 4.85
CA PRO A 23 11.45 -56.02 5.71
C PRO A 23 11.52 -54.57 6.21
N ASN A 24 12.38 -54.28 7.20
CA ASN A 24 12.57 -52.92 7.70
C ASN A 24 12.89 -51.97 6.53
N VAL A 25 12.01 -51.00 6.30
CA VAL A 25 12.12 -50.00 5.25
C VAL A 25 12.78 -48.72 5.77
N ALA A 26 13.36 -47.95 4.87
CA ALA A 26 13.94 -46.65 5.20
C ALA A 26 12.87 -45.69 5.73
N VAL A 27 13.19 -44.99 6.83
CA VAL A 27 12.34 -43.95 7.42
C VAL A 27 12.75 -42.60 6.83
N PRO A 28 11.93 -41.97 5.98
CA PRO A 28 12.26 -40.65 5.44
C PRO A 28 12.35 -39.61 6.53
N PHE A 29 13.39 -38.79 6.41
CA PHE A 29 13.62 -37.60 7.20
C PHE A 29 13.50 -36.38 6.31
N ALA A 30 12.64 -35.44 6.70
CA ALA A 30 12.45 -34.16 6.02
C ALA A 30 12.51 -33.01 7.02
N ARG A 31 12.99 -31.85 6.56
CA ARG A 31 13.01 -30.61 7.33
C ARG A 31 11.93 -29.69 6.78
N VAL A 32 10.82 -29.57 7.50
CA VAL A 32 9.71 -28.66 7.20
C VAL A 32 9.87 -27.45 8.12
N LEU A 33 10.65 -26.48 7.66
CA LEU A 33 11.06 -25.32 8.46
C LEU A 33 10.53 -24.03 7.84
N ASN A 34 10.02 -23.11 8.65
CA ASN A 34 9.70 -21.75 8.23
C ASN A 34 8.82 -21.69 6.97
N ASN A 35 7.75 -22.50 6.94
CA ASN A 35 6.72 -22.43 5.90
C ASN A 35 5.47 -21.73 6.44
N THR A 36 4.76 -21.03 5.57
CA THR A 36 3.43 -20.50 5.84
C THR A 36 2.42 -21.36 5.09
N ILE A 37 1.50 -21.98 5.81
CA ILE A 37 0.47 -22.84 5.23
C ILE A 37 -0.89 -22.24 5.60
N TYR A 38 -1.64 -21.85 4.58
CA TYR A 38 -2.92 -21.17 4.71
C TYR A 38 -4.02 -22.02 4.05
N GLY A 39 -5.10 -22.31 4.77
CA GLY A 39 -6.21 -23.11 4.20
C GLY A 39 -7.24 -22.32 3.38
N GLY A 40 -7.09 -20.99 3.31
CA GLY A 40 -8.00 -20.08 2.61
C GLY A 40 -8.89 -19.28 3.56
N SER A 41 -9.93 -18.63 3.03
CA SER A 41 -10.86 -17.78 3.80
C SER A 41 -11.72 -18.55 4.81
N GLN A 42 -11.84 -19.87 4.65
CA GLN A 42 -12.44 -20.79 5.61
C GLN A 42 -11.44 -21.88 5.99
N GLN A 43 -11.62 -22.47 7.18
CA GLN A 43 -10.78 -23.58 7.63
C GLN A 43 -10.83 -24.76 6.68
N ARG A 44 -9.71 -25.10 6.04
CA ARG A 44 -9.65 -26.20 5.07
C ARG A 44 -8.38 -27.03 5.18
N GLY A 45 -8.52 -28.33 4.88
CA GLY A 45 -7.41 -29.22 4.58
C GLY A 45 -6.48 -29.54 5.75
N VAL A 46 -5.41 -30.25 5.43
CA VAL A 46 -4.31 -30.59 6.34
C VAL A 46 -3.09 -29.74 5.99
N GLY A 47 -2.43 -29.15 7.00
CA GLY A 47 -1.19 -28.43 6.80
C GLY A 47 -0.04 -29.37 6.44
N VAL A 48 0.45 -30.13 7.41
CA VAL A 48 1.45 -31.19 7.19
C VAL A 48 0.86 -32.55 7.53
N GLU A 49 0.79 -33.43 6.53
CA GLU A 49 0.45 -34.83 6.70
C GLU A 49 1.73 -35.66 6.86
N VAL A 50 1.94 -36.21 8.05
CA VAL A 50 2.99 -37.19 8.34
C VAL A 50 2.39 -38.58 8.14
N GLY A 51 2.69 -39.18 6.98
CA GLY A 51 2.30 -40.54 6.63
C GLY A 51 3.05 -41.62 7.43
N PRO A 52 2.80 -42.91 7.15
CA PRO A 52 3.41 -44.02 7.88
C PRO A 52 4.94 -44.00 7.78
N ASN A 53 5.59 -44.53 8.82
CA ASN A 53 7.04 -44.74 8.90
C ASN A 53 7.88 -43.51 8.52
N ALA A 54 7.46 -42.30 8.93
CA ALA A 54 8.16 -41.06 8.68
C ALA A 54 8.64 -40.37 9.97
N SER A 55 9.73 -39.62 9.89
CA SER A 55 10.29 -38.91 11.06
C SER A 55 10.74 -37.48 10.70
N PRO A 56 9.86 -36.62 10.18
CA PRO A 56 10.24 -35.25 9.84
C PRO A 56 10.51 -34.39 11.08
N THR A 57 11.21 -33.28 10.88
CA THR A 57 11.22 -32.14 11.80
C THR A 57 10.32 -31.05 11.24
N ILE A 58 9.35 -30.61 12.01
CA ILE A 58 8.35 -29.58 11.67
C ILE A 58 8.51 -28.43 12.67
N LEU A 59 9.21 -27.38 12.24
CA LEU A 59 9.67 -26.31 13.12
C LEU A 59 9.40 -24.92 12.52
N ASN A 60 9.01 -23.95 13.34
CA ASN A 60 8.87 -22.54 12.95
C ASN A 60 7.87 -22.28 11.81
N ASN A 61 6.90 -23.16 11.60
CA ASN A 61 5.89 -22.95 10.56
C ASN A 61 4.71 -22.15 11.12
N ILE A 62 4.02 -21.44 10.22
CA ILE A 62 2.69 -20.88 10.48
C ILE A 62 1.67 -21.79 9.81
N PHE A 63 0.69 -22.24 10.59
CA PHE A 63 -0.51 -22.90 10.11
C PHE A 63 -1.70 -21.98 10.37
N ALA A 64 -2.34 -21.52 9.32
CA ALA A 64 -3.45 -20.57 9.41
C ALA A 64 -4.68 -21.09 8.66
N ASN A 65 -5.87 -20.98 9.27
CA ASN A 65 -7.13 -21.41 8.67
C ASN A 65 -7.09 -22.86 8.12
N THR A 66 -6.42 -23.78 8.79
CA THR A 66 -6.45 -25.21 8.42
C THR A 66 -7.48 -25.97 9.24
N THR A 67 -8.07 -27.01 8.68
CA THR A 67 -8.92 -27.92 9.49
C THR A 67 -8.02 -28.68 10.47
N ASN A 68 -6.94 -29.27 9.97
CA ASN A 68 -5.90 -29.86 10.81
C ASN A 68 -4.55 -29.27 10.40
N ALA A 69 -3.86 -28.57 11.30
CA ALA A 69 -2.52 -28.09 11.01
C ALA A 69 -1.56 -29.26 10.75
N LEU A 70 -1.71 -30.35 11.51
CA LEU A 70 -0.93 -31.56 11.34
C LEU A 70 -1.79 -32.82 11.48
N THR A 71 -1.40 -33.86 10.77
CA THR A 71 -1.81 -35.25 11.04
C THR A 71 -0.59 -36.14 11.09
N VAL A 72 -0.61 -37.18 11.95
CA VAL A 72 0.51 -38.10 12.12
C VAL A 72 -0.01 -39.54 12.15
N ALA A 73 0.44 -40.35 11.20
CA ALA A 73 0.14 -41.77 11.13
C ALA A 73 0.80 -42.52 12.30
N ALA A 74 0.16 -43.62 12.74
CA ALA A 74 0.70 -44.47 13.78
C ALA A 74 2.09 -45.01 13.42
N GLY A 75 3.00 -45.03 14.40
CA GLY A 75 4.39 -45.48 14.21
C GLY A 75 5.37 -44.42 13.68
N SER A 76 4.87 -43.26 13.24
CA SER A 76 5.71 -42.13 12.85
C SER A 76 6.18 -41.31 14.06
N THR A 77 7.38 -40.72 13.97
CA THR A 77 8.05 -40.06 15.11
C THR A 77 8.54 -38.65 14.76
N PRO A 78 7.65 -37.72 14.37
CA PRO A 78 8.05 -36.37 14.02
C PRO A 78 8.59 -35.61 15.25
N VAL A 79 9.46 -34.64 15.00
CA VAL A 79 9.76 -33.58 15.96
C VAL A 79 8.93 -32.37 15.58
N ILE A 80 8.07 -31.91 16.50
CA ILE A 80 7.17 -30.77 16.29
C ILE A 80 7.52 -29.72 17.34
N GLY A 81 7.83 -28.49 16.91
CA GLY A 81 8.17 -27.42 17.84
C GLY A 81 8.07 -26.03 17.23
N SER A 82 7.90 -25.02 18.08
CA SER A 82 7.87 -23.60 17.71
C SER A 82 7.00 -23.27 16.49
N ASN A 83 5.90 -24.00 16.29
CA ASN A 83 4.92 -23.68 15.23
C ASN A 83 3.86 -22.73 15.79
N LEU A 84 3.31 -21.88 14.93
CA LEU A 84 2.19 -21.01 15.24
C LEU A 84 0.92 -21.57 14.60
N TYR A 85 -0.16 -21.60 15.38
CA TYR A 85 -1.47 -22.09 14.97
C TYR A 85 -2.49 -20.97 15.07
N HIS A 86 -2.93 -20.45 13.92
CA HIS A 86 -3.88 -19.36 13.83
C HIS A 86 -5.20 -19.84 13.23
N ASN A 87 -6.27 -19.73 14.01
CA ASN A 87 -7.62 -20.09 13.57
C ASN A 87 -7.69 -21.47 12.89
N ASN A 88 -7.01 -22.48 13.44
CA ASN A 88 -7.11 -23.87 12.99
C ASN A 88 -8.18 -24.61 13.80
N ALA A 89 -8.81 -25.64 13.23
CA ALA A 89 -9.73 -26.48 14.02
C ALA A 89 -8.96 -27.47 14.93
N SER A 90 -7.72 -27.82 14.58
CA SER A 90 -6.80 -28.58 15.42
C SER A 90 -5.33 -28.37 15.00
N PRO A 91 -4.37 -28.25 15.94
CA PRO A 91 -4.56 -28.11 17.38
C PRO A 91 -5.05 -26.69 17.72
N THR A 92 -5.82 -26.55 18.81
CA THR A 92 -6.33 -25.27 19.31
C THR A 92 -5.70 -24.82 20.63
N GLN A 93 -4.90 -25.68 21.26
CA GLN A 93 -4.31 -25.44 22.58
C GLN A 93 -3.06 -26.32 22.81
N ALA A 94 -2.20 -25.89 23.73
CA ALA A 94 -0.89 -26.52 23.97
C ALA A 94 -0.95 -27.95 24.53
N SER A 95 -2.06 -28.35 25.16
CA SER A 95 -2.24 -29.73 25.65
C SER A 95 -2.51 -30.75 24.55
N ASN A 96 -2.74 -30.32 23.31
CA ASN A 96 -2.84 -31.22 22.18
C ASN A 96 -1.44 -31.80 21.86
N PRO A 97 -1.27 -33.13 21.75
CA PRO A 97 0.04 -33.74 21.48
C PRO A 97 0.66 -33.31 20.14
N LEU A 98 -0.16 -32.86 19.17
CA LEU A 98 0.31 -32.32 17.89
C LEU A 98 0.70 -30.84 17.95
N ALA A 99 0.51 -30.16 19.08
CA ALA A 99 0.98 -28.78 19.26
C ALA A 99 2.52 -28.70 19.22
N GLY A 100 3.19 -29.72 19.76
CA GLY A 100 4.64 -29.76 19.89
C GLY A 100 5.16 -28.90 21.05
N THR A 101 6.46 -28.60 21.04
CA THR A 101 7.09 -27.73 22.04
C THR A 101 6.88 -26.26 21.68
N THR A 102 6.74 -25.40 22.70
CA THR A 102 6.70 -23.92 22.54
C THR A 102 5.73 -23.41 21.44
N PRO A 103 4.50 -23.96 21.36
CA PRO A 103 3.52 -23.55 20.37
C PRO A 103 3.00 -22.14 20.66
N LEU A 104 2.60 -21.42 19.62
CA LEU A 104 1.80 -20.21 19.73
C LEU A 104 0.41 -20.45 19.15
N PHE A 105 -0.62 -19.91 19.80
CA PHE A 105 -2.00 -20.04 19.38
C PHE A 105 -2.62 -18.66 19.22
N GLN A 106 -3.32 -18.46 18.11
CA GLN A 106 -4.07 -17.25 17.81
C GLN A 106 -5.44 -17.63 17.24
N THR A 107 -6.43 -16.78 17.49
CA THR A 107 -7.78 -16.88 16.95
C THR A 107 -7.90 -16.15 15.61
N GLY A 108 -8.99 -16.35 14.88
CA GLY A 108 -9.22 -15.65 13.61
C GLY A 108 -9.34 -14.13 13.71
N ALA A 109 -9.56 -13.59 14.90
CA ALA A 109 -9.64 -12.15 15.15
C ALA A 109 -8.26 -11.53 15.42
N ASP A 110 -7.26 -12.33 15.78
CA ASP A 110 -5.92 -11.83 16.08
C ASP A 110 -5.16 -11.50 14.78
N PRO A 111 -4.33 -10.44 14.77
CA PRO A 111 -3.54 -10.09 13.60
C PRO A 111 -2.54 -11.20 13.27
N LEU A 112 -2.40 -11.48 11.97
CA LEU A 112 -1.38 -12.39 11.47
C LEU A 112 -0.81 -11.94 10.13
N PHE A 113 -1.65 -11.75 9.12
CA PHE A 113 -1.21 -11.34 7.78
C PHE A 113 -1.83 -10.01 7.39
N VAL A 114 -1.11 -9.22 6.59
CA VAL A 114 -1.60 -7.96 6.02
C VAL A 114 -2.87 -8.20 5.18
N ASN A 115 -2.83 -9.14 4.22
CA ASN A 115 -3.98 -9.46 3.38
C ASN A 115 -3.89 -10.86 2.75
N ALA A 116 -4.05 -11.90 3.58
CA ALA A 116 -3.95 -13.30 3.12
C ALA A 116 -5.01 -13.69 2.08
N ALA A 117 -6.18 -13.04 2.08
CA ALA A 117 -7.24 -13.31 1.11
C ALA A 117 -6.83 -12.95 -0.33
N ASN A 118 -5.87 -12.04 -0.50
CA ASN A 118 -5.30 -11.64 -1.79
C ASN A 118 -3.86 -12.13 -1.97
N GLY A 119 -3.41 -13.10 -1.16
CA GLY A 119 -2.07 -13.69 -1.27
C GLY A 119 -0.94 -12.85 -0.66
N ASN A 120 -1.25 -11.77 0.07
CA ASN A 120 -0.25 -11.00 0.80
C ASN A 120 -0.04 -11.60 2.21
N PHE A 121 1.02 -12.40 2.34
CA PHE A 121 1.39 -13.10 3.58
C PHE A 121 2.46 -12.37 4.40
N TYR A 122 2.70 -11.09 4.14
CA TYR A 122 3.45 -10.25 5.08
C TYR A 122 2.79 -10.28 6.44
N LEU A 123 3.60 -10.34 7.49
CA LEU A 123 3.08 -10.36 8.84
C LEU A 123 2.47 -9.00 9.17
N ALA A 124 1.25 -9.02 9.69
CA ALA A 124 0.60 -7.80 10.16
C ALA A 124 1.29 -7.28 11.42
N PRO A 125 1.35 -5.95 11.65
CA PRO A 125 1.85 -5.38 12.89
C PRO A 125 1.18 -6.03 14.12
N GLY A 126 2.01 -6.41 15.10
CA GLY A 126 1.54 -7.06 16.34
C GLY A 126 1.25 -8.56 16.22
N ALA A 127 1.52 -9.19 15.07
CA ALA A 127 1.43 -10.64 14.94
C ALA A 127 2.43 -11.34 15.87
N LEU A 128 1.98 -12.34 16.64
CA LEU A 128 2.85 -13.12 17.54
C LEU A 128 3.87 -13.98 16.79
N ALA A 129 3.77 -14.07 15.46
CA ALA A 129 4.76 -14.71 14.61
C ALA A 129 6.10 -13.97 14.60
N ILE A 130 6.08 -12.65 14.83
CA ILE A 130 7.24 -11.78 14.77
C ILE A 130 8.21 -12.12 15.92
N ASP A 131 9.51 -12.21 15.60
CA ASP A 131 10.62 -12.49 16.53
C ASP A 131 10.37 -13.67 17.49
N SER A 132 9.74 -14.73 16.95
CA SER A 132 9.24 -15.85 17.74
C SER A 132 9.79 -17.22 17.33
N SER A 133 10.66 -17.29 16.31
CA SER A 133 11.25 -18.55 15.83
C SER A 133 12.31 -19.12 16.78
N LEU A 134 12.52 -20.43 16.66
CA LEU A 134 13.70 -21.10 17.20
C LEU A 134 14.84 -21.06 16.17
N ASN A 135 15.96 -20.40 16.48
CA ASN A 135 17.06 -20.27 15.51
C ASN A 135 17.82 -21.59 15.26
N THR A 136 18.01 -22.41 16.29
CA THR A 136 18.76 -23.67 16.18
C THR A 136 18.12 -24.76 17.03
N LEU A 137 17.89 -25.92 16.42
CA LEU A 137 17.46 -27.15 17.09
C LEU A 137 18.59 -28.18 17.06
N GLN A 138 18.99 -28.66 18.23
CA GLN A 138 20.06 -29.66 18.36
C GLN A 138 19.66 -31.00 17.75
N ASP A 139 20.67 -31.78 17.35
CA ASP A 139 20.46 -33.16 16.90
C ASP A 139 19.74 -34.00 17.97
N ARG A 140 18.96 -34.99 17.52
CA ARG A 140 18.34 -35.95 18.44
C ARG A 140 19.44 -36.68 19.22
N VAL A 141 19.34 -36.65 20.56
CA VAL A 141 20.37 -37.19 21.48
C VAL A 141 20.73 -38.65 21.17
N THR A 142 19.74 -39.47 20.80
CA THR A 142 19.98 -40.86 20.41
C THR A 142 20.86 -40.98 19.17
N TYR A 143 20.65 -40.15 18.15
CA TYR A 143 21.45 -40.14 16.93
C TYR A 143 22.88 -39.66 17.19
N VAL A 144 23.04 -38.63 18.04
CA VAL A 144 24.37 -38.15 18.46
C VAL A 144 25.13 -39.28 19.16
N ASN A 145 24.54 -39.88 20.18
CA ASN A 145 25.23 -40.83 21.05
C ASN A 145 25.47 -42.20 20.41
N GLN A 146 24.54 -42.67 19.56
CA GLN A 146 24.61 -44.01 18.97
C GLN A 146 25.30 -44.04 17.61
N VAL A 147 25.35 -42.92 16.89
CA VAL A 147 25.88 -42.88 15.51
C VAL A 147 27.02 -41.87 15.38
N LYS A 148 26.80 -40.59 15.69
CA LYS A 148 27.80 -39.55 15.40
C LYS A 148 29.05 -39.67 16.27
N THR A 149 28.87 -39.74 17.59
CA THR A 149 29.99 -39.78 18.55
C THR A 149 30.90 -41.01 18.34
N PRO A 150 30.38 -42.24 18.18
CA PRO A 150 31.24 -43.41 17.91
C PRO A 150 32.01 -43.33 16.59
N LEU A 151 31.46 -42.64 15.58
CA LEU A 151 32.08 -42.46 14.27
C LEU A 151 32.95 -41.19 14.19
N GLY A 152 33.07 -40.42 15.28
CA GLY A 152 33.84 -39.19 15.33
C GLY A 152 33.26 -38.03 14.50
N PHE A 153 31.98 -38.10 14.11
CA PHE A 153 31.32 -37.04 13.36
C PHE A 153 30.85 -35.91 14.27
N PRO A 154 31.02 -34.64 13.87
CA PRO A 154 30.50 -33.50 14.62
C PRO A 154 28.97 -33.47 14.62
N GLN A 155 28.39 -32.81 15.63
CA GLN A 155 26.96 -32.50 15.64
C GLN A 155 26.60 -31.58 14.45
N SER A 156 25.38 -31.72 13.93
CA SER A 156 24.91 -31.02 12.74
C SER A 156 23.48 -30.52 12.98
N PRO A 157 23.32 -29.54 13.87
CA PRO A 157 22.01 -29.06 14.28
C PRO A 157 21.20 -28.53 13.10
N ILE A 158 19.89 -28.49 13.27
CA ILE A 158 18.98 -27.87 12.32
C ILE A 158 18.96 -26.37 12.62
N VAL A 159 19.39 -25.57 11.64
CA VAL A 159 19.41 -24.11 11.74
C VAL A 159 18.28 -23.54 10.90
N ALA A 160 17.57 -22.55 11.44
CA ALA A 160 16.53 -21.82 10.72
C ALA A 160 17.15 -21.05 9.54
N PRO A 161 16.48 -20.99 8.38
CA PRO A 161 16.98 -20.29 7.19
C PRO A 161 17.37 -18.83 7.48
N THR A 162 18.37 -18.33 6.75
CA THR A 162 18.87 -16.95 6.88
C THR A 162 18.04 -15.95 6.07
N TYR A 163 17.47 -16.39 4.95
CA TYR A 163 16.64 -15.56 4.09
C TYR A 163 15.20 -16.07 4.08
N ASP A 164 14.27 -15.14 3.86
CA ASP A 164 12.85 -15.40 3.74
C ASP A 164 12.49 -15.92 2.33
N ILE A 165 11.19 -16.00 1.99
CA ILE A 165 10.75 -16.46 0.66
C ILE A 165 11.03 -15.44 -0.47
N TYR A 166 11.13 -14.16 -0.14
CA TYR A 166 11.40 -13.09 -1.11
C TYR A 166 12.91 -12.84 -1.30
N GLY A 167 13.74 -13.50 -0.50
CA GLY A 167 15.20 -13.33 -0.50
C GLY A 167 15.68 -12.25 0.46
N GLN A 168 14.81 -11.74 1.32
CA GLN A 168 15.13 -10.77 2.35
C GLN A 168 15.87 -11.45 3.51
N LEU A 169 16.88 -10.76 4.06
CA LEU A 169 17.60 -11.22 5.25
C LEU A 169 16.66 -11.21 6.45
N ARG A 170 16.56 -12.34 7.15
CA ARG A 170 15.78 -12.46 8.38
C ARG A 170 16.53 -11.87 9.57
N LYS A 171 15.98 -10.83 10.19
CA LYS A 171 16.62 -10.06 11.26
C LYS A 171 15.56 -9.51 12.22
N ASP A 172 16.04 -8.94 13.32
CA ASP A 172 15.23 -8.40 14.41
C ASP A 172 14.31 -7.28 13.93
N ASP A 173 13.04 -7.31 14.34
CA ASP A 173 12.18 -6.14 14.28
C ASP A 173 12.40 -5.31 15.55
N PRO A 174 13.02 -4.12 15.45
CA PRO A 174 13.33 -3.30 16.63
C PRO A 174 12.10 -2.84 17.42
N ASN A 175 10.89 -3.02 16.88
CA ASN A 175 9.63 -2.62 17.50
C ASN A 175 8.83 -3.79 18.10
N ALA A 176 9.30 -5.04 17.98
CA ALA A 176 8.63 -6.21 18.52
C ALA A 176 9.27 -6.66 19.84
N ASP A 177 8.47 -7.29 20.71
CA ASP A 177 8.97 -7.97 21.92
C ASP A 177 9.21 -9.45 21.58
N PRO A 178 10.47 -9.94 21.62
CA PRO A 178 10.78 -11.27 21.13
C PRO A 178 10.16 -12.37 22.00
N LEU A 179 9.29 -13.18 21.40
CA LEU A 179 8.72 -14.39 22.00
C LEU A 179 9.52 -15.67 21.66
N GLY A 180 10.64 -15.51 20.94
CA GLY A 180 11.49 -16.58 20.44
C GLY A 180 12.38 -17.22 21.50
N LEU A 181 13.02 -18.33 21.15
CA LEU A 181 13.99 -19.03 22.01
C LEU A 181 15.32 -19.24 21.27
N GLY A 182 16.43 -19.06 21.98
CA GLY A 182 17.80 -19.20 21.46
C GLY A 182 18.62 -17.91 21.56
N ALA A 183 19.90 -17.96 21.20
CA ALA A 183 20.82 -16.81 21.33
C ALA A 183 20.57 -15.68 20.30
N THR A 184 19.68 -15.90 19.33
CA THR A 184 19.26 -14.95 18.31
C THR A 184 17.75 -15.14 18.11
N VAL A 185 16.95 -14.41 18.86
CA VAL A 185 15.47 -14.50 18.90
C VAL A 185 14.79 -13.74 17.76
N PHE A 186 15.59 -13.24 16.83
CA PHE A 186 15.31 -12.18 15.86
C PHE A 186 14.74 -12.68 14.52
N LYS A 187 14.03 -13.80 14.51
CA LYS A 187 13.48 -14.36 13.27
C LYS A 187 12.03 -14.67 13.47
N ASP A 188 11.24 -14.45 12.43
CA ASP A 188 9.81 -14.74 12.53
C ASP A 188 9.52 -16.20 12.23
N ARG A 189 8.37 -16.67 12.71
CA ARG A 189 7.80 -17.95 12.24
C ARG A 189 7.20 -17.74 10.85
N GLY A 190 7.16 -18.81 10.08
CA GLY A 190 6.60 -18.79 8.73
C GLY A 190 7.62 -18.38 7.66
N ALA A 191 7.11 -18.20 6.44
CA ALA A 191 7.93 -18.06 5.24
C ALA A 191 8.49 -16.66 5.01
N VAL A 192 7.76 -15.64 5.47
CA VAL A 192 8.06 -14.22 5.32
C VAL A 192 8.66 -13.69 6.62
N ASP A 193 9.43 -12.62 6.52
CA ASP A 193 10.00 -11.88 7.66
C ASP A 193 9.46 -10.45 7.67
N SER A 194 9.21 -9.85 8.83
CA SER A 194 8.67 -8.50 9.00
C SER A 194 9.77 -7.44 9.17
N SER A 195 10.97 -7.73 8.71
CA SER A 195 12.14 -6.87 8.91
C SER A 195 12.35 -5.84 7.79
N ASP A 196 11.35 -5.69 6.91
CA ASP A 196 11.30 -4.63 5.90
C ASP A 196 10.61 -3.38 6.45
N SER A 197 11.31 -2.26 6.39
CA SER A 197 10.79 -0.95 6.77
C SER A 197 11.06 0.12 5.72
N VAL A 198 11.62 -0.27 4.58
CA VAL A 198 11.85 0.61 3.45
C VAL A 198 10.67 0.44 2.49
N GLY A 199 9.98 1.54 2.18
CA GLY A 199 8.88 1.49 1.24
C GLY A 199 9.36 1.40 -0.22
N PRO A 200 8.44 1.13 -1.16
CA PRO A 200 8.79 1.04 -2.56
C PRO A 200 9.22 2.38 -3.16
N TYR A 201 10.02 2.28 -4.21
CA TYR A 201 10.50 3.37 -5.05
C TYR A 201 10.11 3.13 -6.51
N ALA A 202 10.24 4.18 -7.32
CA ALA A 202 9.98 4.09 -8.75
C ALA A 202 11.10 4.72 -9.56
N THR A 203 11.29 4.23 -10.79
CA THR A 203 12.28 4.74 -11.73
C THR A 203 11.73 4.70 -13.15
N LEU A 204 11.85 5.81 -13.86
CA LEU A 204 11.46 5.89 -15.26
C LEU A 204 12.44 5.04 -16.10
N LEU A 205 11.90 4.04 -16.81
CA LEU A 205 12.65 3.22 -17.76
C LEU A 205 12.53 3.78 -19.19
N GLY A 206 11.38 4.38 -19.51
CA GLY A 206 11.05 4.86 -20.85
C GLY A 206 10.06 6.02 -20.80
N PRO A 207 10.33 7.17 -21.45
CA PRO A 207 11.59 7.49 -22.12
C PRO A 207 12.75 7.58 -21.12
N ALA A 208 13.97 7.25 -21.55
CA ALA A 208 15.13 7.25 -20.66
C ALA A 208 15.55 8.69 -20.32
N ASP A 209 15.65 8.97 -19.01
CA ASP A 209 16.20 10.21 -18.46
C ASP A 209 17.73 10.17 -18.54
N ASN A 210 18.36 11.27 -18.97
CA ASN A 210 19.81 11.41 -19.10
C ASN A 210 20.44 10.29 -19.97
N ASP A 211 19.82 9.99 -21.12
CA ASP A 211 20.22 8.87 -21.96
C ASP A 211 21.58 9.07 -22.65
N LEU A 212 22.30 7.97 -22.88
CA LEU A 212 23.61 7.99 -23.53
C LEU A 212 23.56 8.42 -25.00
N ASN A 213 22.39 8.35 -25.65
CA ASN A 213 22.23 8.69 -27.06
C ASN A 213 21.84 10.17 -27.26
N GLY A 214 21.67 10.94 -26.18
CA GLY A 214 21.35 12.37 -26.22
C GLY A 214 19.97 12.66 -26.81
N MET A 215 19.01 11.76 -26.63
CA MET A 215 17.60 12.00 -26.99
C MET A 215 16.93 12.93 -25.99
N ASP A 216 17.24 12.78 -24.72
CA ASP A 216 16.90 13.71 -23.65
C ASP A 216 17.76 14.97 -23.77
N GLN A 217 17.10 16.12 -23.91
CA GLN A 217 17.74 17.43 -24.01
C GLN A 217 17.87 18.11 -22.63
N ASP A 218 17.16 17.61 -21.61
CA ASP A 218 17.28 18.10 -20.24
C ASP A 218 18.19 17.12 -19.45
N THR A 219 18.90 17.64 -18.45
CA THR A 219 19.75 16.82 -17.57
C THR A 219 19.24 16.77 -16.14
N THR A 220 18.16 17.51 -15.87
CA THR A 220 17.49 17.56 -14.58
C THR A 220 16.88 16.20 -14.29
N LEU A 221 17.29 15.57 -13.18
CA LEU A 221 16.72 14.29 -12.77
C LEU A 221 15.19 14.34 -12.75
N THR A 222 14.57 13.27 -13.23
CA THR A 222 13.11 13.07 -13.37
C THR A 222 12.43 13.95 -14.43
N VAL A 223 13.19 14.69 -15.23
CA VAL A 223 12.68 15.51 -16.34
C VAL A 223 13.26 14.96 -17.64
N VAL A 224 12.39 14.64 -18.59
CA VAL A 224 12.81 14.18 -19.92
C VAL A 224 12.26 15.13 -20.97
N GLN A 225 13.15 15.73 -21.77
CA GLN A 225 12.78 16.60 -22.88
C GLN A 225 13.16 15.97 -24.23
N LEU A 226 12.15 15.54 -24.99
CA LEU A 226 12.33 14.91 -26.30
C LEU A 226 12.19 15.94 -27.44
N ASN A 227 13.13 15.95 -28.39
CA ASN A 227 13.15 16.94 -29.48
C ASN A 227 12.15 16.66 -30.62
N SER A 228 11.62 15.44 -30.74
CA SER A 228 10.47 14.99 -31.57
C SER A 228 10.49 13.47 -31.61
N ALA A 229 9.94 12.83 -30.58
CA ALA A 229 9.86 11.39 -30.49
C ALA A 229 8.40 10.94 -30.49
N LEU A 230 8.10 9.86 -31.22
CA LEU A 230 6.87 9.12 -31.02
C LEU A 230 7.00 8.39 -29.70
N LEU A 231 6.19 8.78 -28.72
CA LEU A 231 6.19 8.16 -27.40
C LEU A 231 4.90 7.33 -27.25
N PRO A 232 4.97 6.00 -27.45
CA PRO A 232 3.79 5.13 -27.36
C PRO A 232 3.42 4.81 -25.90
N GLU A 233 4.33 4.99 -24.96
CA GLU A 233 4.11 4.61 -23.56
C GLU A 233 5.09 5.32 -22.62
N PHE A 234 4.68 5.48 -21.36
CA PHE A 234 5.63 5.60 -20.25
C PHE A 234 5.82 4.24 -19.60
N ARG A 235 7.08 3.87 -19.39
CA ARG A 235 7.47 2.63 -18.75
C ARG A 235 8.20 2.94 -17.46
N ILE A 236 7.66 2.50 -16.32
CA ILE A 236 8.17 2.86 -15.00
C ILE A 236 8.40 1.58 -14.20
N LEU A 237 9.63 1.34 -13.77
CA LEU A 237 9.94 0.29 -12.80
C LEU A 237 9.38 0.72 -11.45
N VAL A 238 8.66 -0.18 -10.78
CA VAL A 238 8.30 -0.03 -9.37
C VAL A 238 8.97 -1.16 -8.62
N ALA A 239 9.85 -0.83 -7.69
CA ALA A 239 10.63 -1.80 -6.96
C ALA A 239 10.64 -1.48 -5.48
N ASP A 240 11.09 -2.44 -4.69
CA ASP A 240 11.18 -2.31 -3.25
C ASP A 240 12.63 -2.06 -2.81
N GLY A 241 12.80 -1.28 -1.75
CA GLY A 241 14.08 -0.91 -1.18
C GLY A 241 14.52 0.52 -1.48
N LEU A 242 15.80 0.79 -1.22
CA LEU A 242 16.36 2.15 -1.21
C LEU A 242 16.53 2.79 -2.60
N GLY A 243 16.30 2.02 -3.67
CA GLY A 243 16.55 2.45 -5.04
C GLY A 243 18.03 2.61 -5.37
N PHE A 244 18.30 3.03 -6.61
CA PHE A 244 19.66 3.17 -7.12
C PHE A 244 20.49 4.13 -6.24
N PRO A 245 21.74 3.78 -5.88
CA PRO A 245 22.56 2.66 -6.40
C PRO A 245 22.43 1.34 -5.62
N SER A 246 21.53 1.25 -4.64
CA SER A 246 21.34 0.05 -3.84
C SER A 246 20.65 -1.06 -4.64
N SER A 247 20.89 -2.31 -4.25
CA SER A 247 20.10 -3.44 -4.72
C SER A 247 18.63 -3.26 -4.35
N ASN A 248 17.75 -3.79 -5.21
CA ASN A 248 16.38 -4.03 -4.81
C ASN A 248 16.39 -5.05 -3.67
N GLU A 249 15.96 -4.62 -2.50
CA GLU A 249 15.90 -5.40 -1.28
C GLU A 249 14.53 -5.13 -0.67
N GLY A 250 13.79 -6.18 -0.31
CA GLY A 250 12.51 -6.03 0.35
C GLY A 250 11.42 -6.96 -0.14
N SER A 251 10.20 -6.56 0.17
CA SER A 251 8.95 -7.29 0.12
C SER A 251 8.33 -7.50 -1.23
N ARG A 252 8.79 -6.74 -2.22
CA ARG A 252 8.05 -6.43 -3.45
C ARG A 252 6.82 -5.58 -3.15
N VAL A 253 6.31 -4.96 -4.20
CA VAL A 253 5.11 -4.13 -4.12
C VAL A 253 3.86 -5.00 -4.13
N ASP A 254 2.88 -4.66 -3.30
CA ASP A 254 1.55 -5.27 -3.35
C ASP A 254 0.81 -4.77 -4.61
N ALA A 255 0.67 -5.65 -5.60
CA ALA A 255 0.05 -5.27 -6.87
C ALA A 255 -1.43 -4.86 -6.74
N SER A 256 -2.11 -5.24 -5.64
CA SER A 256 -3.50 -4.83 -5.41
C SER A 256 -3.62 -3.34 -5.06
N THR A 257 -2.54 -2.69 -4.62
CA THR A 257 -2.51 -1.26 -4.32
C THR A 257 -2.21 -0.41 -5.55
N ILE A 258 -1.83 -1.04 -6.67
CA ILE A 258 -1.61 -0.36 -7.95
C ILE A 258 -2.94 -0.24 -8.68
N ASN A 259 -3.52 0.96 -8.62
CA ASN A 259 -4.80 1.30 -9.24
C ASN A 259 -4.80 2.78 -9.68
N ASN A 260 -5.93 3.28 -10.21
CA ASN A 260 -6.05 4.66 -10.68
C ASN A 260 -5.71 5.72 -9.59
N GLY A 261 -5.90 5.42 -8.31
CA GLY A 261 -5.51 6.31 -7.20
C GLY A 261 -4.00 6.29 -6.86
N SER A 262 -3.26 5.31 -7.37
CA SER A 262 -1.81 5.20 -7.18
C SER A 262 -1.01 6.06 -8.15
N ILE A 263 -1.66 6.64 -9.16
CA ILE A 263 -1.01 7.45 -10.18
C ILE A 263 -1.85 8.69 -10.54
N THR A 264 -1.16 9.77 -10.86
CA THR A 264 -1.78 10.98 -11.43
C THR A 264 -0.98 11.39 -12.65
N VAL A 265 -1.67 11.55 -13.78
CA VAL A 265 -1.07 12.02 -15.03
C VAL A 265 -1.73 13.33 -15.40
N THR A 266 -0.91 14.35 -15.69
CA THR A 266 -1.42 15.62 -16.22
C THR A 266 -0.74 15.98 -17.52
N ARG A 267 -1.49 16.53 -18.48
CA ARG A 267 -0.99 17.15 -19.72
C ARG A 267 -1.15 18.66 -19.61
N ASP A 268 -0.08 19.43 -19.64
CA ASP A 268 -0.12 20.90 -19.50
C ASP A 268 -0.96 21.36 -18.29
N LEU A 269 -0.84 20.64 -17.17
CA LEU A 269 -1.61 20.82 -15.92
C LEU A 269 -3.08 20.37 -15.97
N GLU A 270 -3.60 19.94 -17.11
CA GLU A 270 -4.90 19.28 -17.24
C GLU A 270 -4.80 17.84 -16.74
N LEU A 271 -5.69 17.42 -15.82
CA LEU A 271 -5.75 16.04 -15.33
C LEU A 271 -6.23 15.10 -16.43
N LEU A 272 -5.51 14.00 -16.63
CA LEU A 272 -5.92 12.92 -17.54
C LEU A 272 -6.60 11.79 -16.77
N VAL A 273 -7.59 11.17 -17.39
CA VAL A 273 -8.46 10.17 -16.79
C VAL A 273 -8.15 8.78 -17.38
N GLU A 274 -7.90 7.80 -16.49
CA GLU A 274 -7.72 6.40 -16.87
C GLU A 274 -9.00 5.84 -17.51
N GLY A 275 -8.86 5.11 -18.62
CA GLY A 275 -9.96 4.60 -19.44
C GLY A 275 -10.53 5.61 -20.44
N VAL A 276 -10.13 6.89 -20.37
CA VAL A 276 -10.53 7.94 -21.33
C VAL A 276 -9.34 8.43 -22.13
N ASP A 277 -8.28 8.84 -21.44
CA ASP A 277 -7.08 9.41 -22.06
C ASP A 277 -5.94 8.37 -22.15
N TYR A 278 -5.84 7.49 -21.16
CA TYR A 278 -4.80 6.47 -21.09
C TYR A 278 -5.29 5.19 -20.40
N HIS A 279 -4.51 4.12 -20.54
CA HIS A 279 -4.68 2.87 -19.81
C HIS A 279 -3.48 2.63 -18.89
N LEU A 280 -3.76 2.20 -17.66
CA LEU A 280 -2.77 1.80 -16.67
C LEU A 280 -2.60 0.26 -16.69
N GLY A 281 -1.43 -0.21 -17.08
CA GLY A 281 -1.03 -1.61 -16.96
C GLY A 281 0.04 -1.83 -15.89
N TYR A 282 0.02 -2.99 -15.23
CA TYR A 282 1.09 -3.43 -14.35
C TYR A 282 1.48 -4.89 -14.62
N SER A 283 2.78 -5.15 -14.71
CA SER A 283 3.33 -6.49 -14.91
C SER A 283 4.09 -6.95 -13.67
N LEU A 284 3.64 -8.07 -13.10
CA LEU A 284 4.28 -8.75 -11.97
C LEU A 284 5.60 -9.44 -12.33
N ALA A 285 5.84 -9.70 -13.61
CA ALA A 285 7.00 -10.45 -14.06
C ALA A 285 8.28 -9.61 -14.01
N ASP A 286 8.17 -8.33 -14.33
CA ASP A 286 9.25 -7.34 -14.43
C ASP A 286 9.00 -6.10 -13.56
N ASN A 287 7.96 -6.13 -12.71
CA ASN A 287 7.54 -5.06 -11.80
C ASN A 287 7.38 -3.69 -12.50
N THR A 288 6.84 -3.68 -13.70
CA THR A 288 6.79 -2.47 -14.53
C THR A 288 5.35 -1.95 -14.66
N LEU A 289 5.16 -0.67 -14.40
CA LEU A 289 3.98 0.12 -14.77
C LEU A 289 4.09 0.56 -16.21
N LEU A 290 2.98 0.47 -16.93
CA LEU A 290 2.84 0.89 -18.30
C LEU A 290 1.70 1.90 -18.42
N LEU A 291 2.00 3.11 -18.89
CA LEU A 291 1.00 4.11 -19.22
C LEU A 291 0.91 4.24 -20.72
N THR A 292 -0.14 3.67 -21.29
CA THR A 292 -0.39 3.67 -22.73
C THR A 292 -1.50 4.66 -23.04
N PRO A 293 -1.29 5.65 -23.91
CA PRO A 293 -2.33 6.60 -24.28
C PRO A 293 -3.35 5.92 -25.18
N LEU A 294 -4.63 6.26 -25.02
CA LEU A 294 -5.71 5.71 -25.86
C LEU A 294 -5.70 6.33 -27.28
N SER A 295 -4.95 7.41 -27.47
CA SER A 295 -4.61 8.00 -28.78
C SER A 295 -3.47 7.30 -29.51
N GLU A 296 -3.00 6.13 -29.02
CA GLU A 296 -1.85 5.34 -29.51
C GLU A 296 -0.47 5.99 -29.31
N ILE A 297 -0.41 7.33 -29.27
CA ILE A 297 0.80 8.11 -28.99
C ILE A 297 0.51 9.22 -27.98
N TRP A 298 1.46 9.48 -27.10
CA TRP A 298 1.47 10.67 -26.27
C TRP A 298 1.74 11.86 -27.16
N GLU A 299 0.82 12.83 -27.18
CA GLU A 299 0.85 13.94 -28.13
C GLU A 299 2.14 14.76 -28.01
N PRO A 300 2.91 14.93 -29.10
CA PRO A 300 4.11 15.75 -29.08
C PRO A 300 3.82 17.23 -28.76
N GLY A 301 4.78 17.93 -28.16
CA GLY A 301 4.66 19.36 -27.88
C GLY A 301 3.95 19.70 -26.56
N HIS A 302 3.54 18.70 -25.79
CA HIS A 302 2.91 18.85 -24.48
C HIS A 302 3.85 18.44 -23.34
N VAL A 303 3.60 18.97 -22.14
CA VAL A 303 4.29 18.59 -20.91
C VAL A 303 3.44 17.60 -20.14
N PHE A 304 3.93 16.37 -20.02
CA PHE A 304 3.30 15.34 -19.19
C PHE A 304 3.98 15.27 -17.83
N THR A 305 3.19 15.37 -16.76
CA THR A 305 3.67 15.12 -15.39
C THR A 305 3.04 13.83 -14.88
N VAL A 306 3.88 12.85 -14.55
CA VAL A 306 3.46 11.59 -13.92
C VAL A 306 3.86 11.64 -12.46
N ARG A 307 2.88 11.51 -11.57
CA ARG A 307 3.10 11.43 -10.11
C ARG A 307 2.62 10.08 -9.61
N LEU A 308 3.52 9.35 -8.95
CA LEU A 308 3.16 8.14 -8.25
C LEU A 308 2.84 8.46 -6.80
N ASN A 309 1.85 7.76 -6.26
CA ASN A 309 1.38 7.92 -4.90
C ASN A 309 1.58 6.63 -4.13
N ASN A 310 2.50 6.68 -3.15
CA ASN A 310 2.79 5.58 -2.23
C ASN A 310 2.33 5.92 -0.79
N GLN A 311 1.31 6.77 -0.68
CA GLN A 311 0.70 7.17 0.58
C GLN A 311 -0.82 7.10 0.48
N ASP A 312 -1.49 7.03 1.62
CA ASP A 312 -2.94 7.21 1.67
C ASP A 312 -3.28 8.64 1.24
N ARG A 313 -3.92 8.77 0.07
CA ARG A 313 -4.34 10.06 -0.50
C ARG A 313 -5.73 9.95 -1.10
N PHE A 314 -6.48 11.04 -0.96
CA PHE A 314 -7.71 11.28 -1.72
C PHE A 314 -7.42 12.22 -2.88
N VAL A 315 -7.85 11.83 -4.09
CA VAL A 315 -7.91 12.75 -5.23
C VAL A 315 -9.33 13.33 -5.25
N ILE A 316 -9.42 14.65 -5.17
CA ILE A 316 -10.69 15.36 -5.29
C ILE A 316 -10.66 16.08 -6.63
N GLU A 317 -11.59 15.71 -7.51
CA GLU A 317 -11.87 16.49 -8.70
C GLU A 317 -12.88 17.57 -8.32
N ALA A 318 -12.42 18.82 -8.27
CA ALA A 318 -13.30 19.94 -8.02
C ALA A 318 -14.20 20.15 -9.26
N PRO A 319 -15.51 20.37 -9.08
CA PRO A 319 -16.37 20.80 -10.18
C PRO A 319 -15.84 22.09 -10.82
N GLY A 320 -16.22 22.33 -12.08
CA GLY A 320 -16.01 23.63 -12.69
C GLY A 320 -16.59 24.75 -11.82
N GLY A 321 -15.92 25.91 -11.77
CA GLY A 321 -16.32 27.03 -10.92
C GLY A 321 -17.74 27.57 -11.20
N ASP A 322 -18.30 27.25 -12.37
CA ASP A 322 -19.67 27.54 -12.78
C ASP A 322 -20.71 26.56 -12.20
N ALA A 323 -20.27 25.39 -11.74
CA ALA A 323 -21.10 24.34 -11.15
C ALA A 323 -21.08 24.34 -9.61
N VAL A 324 -20.25 25.17 -8.97
CA VAL A 324 -20.18 25.34 -7.51
C VAL A 324 -20.75 26.69 -7.10
N VAL A 325 -21.62 26.68 -6.10
CA VAL A 325 -22.18 27.86 -5.47
C VAL A 325 -21.47 28.09 -4.13
N ASP A 326 -21.39 29.37 -3.72
CA ASP A 326 -20.94 29.73 -2.39
C ASP A 326 -21.72 28.96 -1.32
N GLY A 327 -20.98 28.28 -0.44
CA GLY A 327 -21.53 27.44 0.61
C GLY A 327 -21.76 25.97 0.24
N ASP A 328 -21.45 25.56 -1.00
CA ASP A 328 -21.43 24.14 -1.36
C ASP A 328 -20.36 23.39 -0.53
N GLN A 329 -20.69 22.17 -0.10
CA GLN A 329 -19.82 21.41 0.79
C GLN A 329 -19.47 20.04 0.22
N PHE A 330 -18.26 19.58 0.53
CA PHE A 330 -17.87 18.19 0.37
C PHE A 330 -17.27 17.64 1.66
N THR A 331 -17.31 16.33 1.83
CA THR A 331 -16.80 15.67 3.04
C THR A 331 -15.73 14.64 2.69
N ILE A 332 -14.69 14.60 3.51
CA ILE A 332 -13.68 13.53 3.51
C ILE A 332 -13.92 12.69 4.75
N VAL A 333 -14.10 11.38 4.56
CA VAL A 333 -14.27 10.41 5.65
C VAL A 333 -13.03 9.54 5.72
N ASP A 334 -12.36 9.50 6.88
CA ASP A 334 -11.20 8.64 7.09
C ASP A 334 -11.58 7.17 7.37
N ALA A 335 -10.57 6.29 7.43
CA ALA A 335 -10.77 4.86 7.70
C ALA A 335 -11.41 4.56 9.08
N ASN A 336 -11.41 5.52 10.01
CA ASN A 336 -12.05 5.43 11.32
C ASN A 336 -13.45 6.08 11.34
N ALA A 337 -14.03 6.35 10.16
CA ALA A 337 -15.29 7.04 9.96
C ALA A 337 -15.33 8.48 10.52
N ARG A 338 -14.17 9.12 10.72
CA ARG A 338 -14.11 10.53 11.09
C ARG A 338 -14.34 11.37 9.85
N THR A 339 -15.20 12.38 9.96
CA THR A 339 -15.59 13.22 8.83
C THR A 339 -15.00 14.61 9.01
N ILE A 340 -14.38 15.14 7.95
CA ILE A 340 -14.03 16.56 7.81
C ILE A 340 -14.85 17.12 6.67
N THR A 341 -15.54 18.23 6.91
CA THR A 341 -16.30 18.96 5.90
C THR A 341 -15.50 20.16 5.41
N TYR A 342 -15.44 20.32 4.09
CA TYR A 342 -14.89 21.47 3.41
C TYR A 342 -16.02 22.22 2.69
N GLU A 343 -15.86 23.52 2.55
CA GLU A 343 -16.81 24.42 1.89
C GLU A 343 -16.12 25.11 0.72
N PHE A 344 -16.85 25.24 -0.39
CA PHE A 344 -16.48 26.11 -1.49
C PHE A 344 -16.89 27.54 -1.13
N ASP A 345 -15.91 28.42 -0.95
CA ASP A 345 -16.10 29.82 -0.60
C ASP A 345 -15.68 30.70 -1.79
N SER A 346 -16.59 31.57 -2.24
CA SER A 346 -16.36 32.54 -3.31
C SER A 346 -15.67 33.83 -2.83
N GLY A 347 -15.49 33.98 -1.51
CA GLY A 347 -14.90 35.13 -0.85
C GLY A 347 -15.87 36.30 -0.69
N PHE A 348 -15.35 37.50 -0.43
CA PHE A 348 -16.16 38.70 -0.21
C PHE A 348 -16.52 39.40 -1.53
N GLY A 349 -17.81 39.40 -1.89
CA GLY A 349 -18.34 40.22 -2.98
C GLY A 349 -18.63 41.66 -2.53
N LEU A 350 -17.96 42.65 -3.12
CA LEU A 350 -18.28 44.06 -2.91
C LEU A 350 -19.24 44.55 -4.00
N GLN A 351 -20.52 44.68 -3.66
CA GLN A 351 -21.49 45.33 -4.53
C GLN A 351 -21.33 46.85 -4.41
N VAL A 352 -20.68 47.49 -5.38
CA VAL A 352 -20.62 48.96 -5.45
C VAL A 352 -21.94 49.46 -6.04
N PRO A 353 -22.77 50.20 -5.28
CA PRO A 353 -23.99 50.79 -5.83
C PRO A 353 -23.64 51.73 -6.99
N GLN A 354 -24.52 51.82 -7.99
CA GLN A 354 -24.34 52.78 -9.10
C GLN A 354 -24.07 54.18 -8.54
N THR A 355 -22.96 54.79 -8.97
CA THR A 355 -22.68 56.19 -8.70
C THR A 355 -23.59 57.05 -9.56
N LEU A 356 -24.42 57.89 -8.92
CA LEU A 356 -25.21 58.89 -9.63
C LEU A 356 -24.26 59.95 -10.21
N THR A 357 -24.38 60.20 -11.52
CA THR A 357 -23.65 61.29 -12.17
C THR A 357 -24.61 62.47 -12.37
N LEU A 358 -24.22 63.64 -11.87
CA LEU A 358 -24.94 64.89 -12.15
C LEU A 358 -24.37 65.48 -13.44
N GLU A 359 -25.13 65.46 -14.52
CA GLU A 359 -24.75 66.08 -15.79
C GLU A 359 -25.26 67.52 -15.84
N VAL A 360 -24.34 68.48 -15.97
CA VAL A 360 -24.68 69.89 -16.18
C VAL A 360 -25.03 70.07 -17.67
N PRO A 361 -26.16 70.71 -18.02
CA PRO A 361 -26.49 71.00 -19.41
C PRO A 361 -25.33 71.71 -20.12
N SER A 362 -25.05 71.34 -21.36
CA SER A 362 -23.97 71.94 -22.16
C SER A 362 -24.11 73.46 -22.33
N SER A 363 -25.33 74.01 -22.19
CA SER A 363 -25.62 75.44 -22.18
C SER A 363 -25.20 76.18 -20.89
N GLY A 364 -24.77 75.50 -19.83
CA GLY A 364 -24.36 76.14 -18.57
C GLY A 364 -25.46 77.04 -17.98
N ALA A 365 -25.11 78.27 -17.58
CA ALA A 365 -26.07 79.30 -17.13
C ALA A 365 -26.60 80.21 -18.28
N SER A 366 -26.48 79.77 -19.55
CA SER A 366 -26.94 80.54 -20.72
C SER A 366 -28.45 80.36 -20.96
N PHE A 367 -28.99 81.03 -21.99
CA PHE A 367 -30.39 80.92 -22.38
C PHE A 367 -30.76 79.44 -22.64
N ALA A 368 -31.77 78.94 -21.92
CA ALA A 368 -32.21 77.53 -21.86
C ALA A 368 -31.27 76.53 -21.13
N GLY A 369 -30.29 77.03 -20.35
CA GLY A 369 -29.48 76.26 -19.41
C GLY A 369 -30.05 76.26 -17.99
N ILE A 370 -29.19 76.17 -16.98
CA ILE A 370 -29.55 76.28 -15.57
C ILE A 370 -29.91 77.73 -15.25
N SER A 371 -31.09 77.96 -14.67
CA SER A 371 -31.53 79.28 -14.20
C SER A 371 -31.47 79.38 -12.69
N ASP A 372 -31.38 80.62 -12.18
CA ASP A 372 -31.61 80.90 -10.76
C ASP A 372 -32.95 80.33 -10.29
N ALA A 373 -32.99 79.89 -9.02
CA ALA A 373 -34.10 79.20 -8.36
C ALA A 373 -34.49 77.82 -8.95
N GLN A 374 -33.76 77.30 -9.94
CA GLN A 374 -33.99 75.96 -10.45
C GLN A 374 -33.57 74.93 -9.39
N THR A 375 -34.36 73.88 -9.19
CA THR A 375 -34.11 72.88 -8.16
C THR A 375 -33.84 71.48 -8.71
N PHE A 376 -33.11 70.68 -7.95
CA PHE A 376 -33.02 69.23 -8.12
C PHE A 376 -33.12 68.53 -6.77
N GLN A 377 -33.45 67.24 -6.77
CA GLN A 377 -33.67 66.47 -5.55
C GLN A 377 -32.77 65.25 -5.50
N ILE A 378 -32.21 64.97 -4.33
CA ILE A 378 -31.53 63.71 -4.02
C ILE A 378 -32.36 62.98 -2.97
N SER A 379 -32.67 61.72 -3.22
CA SER A 379 -33.42 60.88 -2.28
C SER A 379 -32.73 59.54 -2.06
N ASN A 380 -32.71 59.06 -0.82
CA ASN A 380 -32.30 57.69 -0.47
C ASN A 380 -33.52 56.77 -0.22
N GLY A 381 -34.72 57.18 -0.65
CA GLY A 381 -35.98 56.45 -0.43
C GLY A 381 -36.61 56.69 0.95
N THR A 382 -35.87 57.22 1.93
CA THR A 382 -36.38 57.57 3.27
C THR A 382 -36.25 59.05 3.61
N GLN A 383 -35.31 59.74 2.99
CA GLN A 383 -35.08 61.17 3.11
C GLN A 383 -34.87 61.74 1.71
N THR A 384 -35.48 62.89 1.45
CA THR A 384 -35.30 63.67 0.23
C THR A 384 -34.77 65.04 0.63
N ILE A 385 -33.70 65.47 -0.02
CA ILE A 385 -33.09 66.80 0.12
C ILE A 385 -33.25 67.52 -1.22
N VAL A 386 -33.73 68.75 -1.17
CA VAL A 386 -33.89 69.63 -2.33
C VAL A 386 -32.75 70.63 -2.35
N PHE A 387 -32.06 70.71 -3.49
CA PHE A 387 -31.02 71.68 -3.77
C PHE A 387 -31.56 72.70 -4.76
N GLU A 388 -31.20 73.97 -4.59
CA GLU A 388 -31.44 75.03 -5.56
C GLU A 388 -30.11 75.49 -6.16
N PHE A 389 -30.15 75.86 -7.44
CA PHE A 389 -29.10 76.64 -8.07
C PHE A 389 -29.35 78.12 -7.76
N ASP A 390 -28.32 78.79 -7.26
CA ASP A 390 -28.39 80.17 -6.79
C ASP A 390 -27.28 80.99 -7.47
N ASP A 391 -27.62 82.18 -7.97
CA ASP A 391 -26.69 83.12 -8.59
C ASP A 391 -26.58 84.47 -7.86
N ASN A 392 -27.36 84.69 -6.81
CA ASN A 392 -27.52 85.99 -6.16
C ASN A 392 -27.64 85.96 -4.63
N ASN A 393 -27.39 84.80 -4.01
CA ASN A 393 -27.47 84.58 -2.57
C ASN A 393 -28.89 84.73 -2.00
N ALA A 394 -29.93 84.79 -2.84
CA ALA A 394 -31.32 84.83 -2.42
C ALA A 394 -31.91 83.42 -2.45
N ILE A 395 -32.01 82.82 -1.27
CA ILE A 395 -32.56 81.49 -1.09
C ILE A 395 -34.08 81.55 -1.22
N LEU A 396 -34.67 80.78 -2.14
CA LEU A 396 -36.12 80.69 -2.30
C LEU A 396 -36.72 79.44 -1.65
N THR A 397 -35.98 78.32 -1.55
CA THR A 397 -36.33 77.18 -0.66
C THR A 397 -35.14 76.25 -0.41
N PRO A 398 -34.53 76.23 0.80
CA PRO A 398 -33.56 75.21 1.18
C PRO A 398 -34.21 74.13 2.09
N GLY A 399 -33.89 72.86 1.87
CA GLY A 399 -34.37 71.76 2.71
C GLY A 399 -33.83 70.40 2.33
#